data_AF-A0AAW2JBY6-F1
#
_entry.id   AF-A0AAW2JBY6-F1
#
_cell.length_a   1.000
_cell.length_b   1.000
_cell.length_c   1.000
_cell.angle_alpha   90.00
_cell.angle_beta   90.00
_cell.angle_gamma   90.00
#
_symmetry.space_group_name_H-M   'P 1'
#
loop_
_entity.id
_entity.type
_entity.pdbx_description
1 polymer ?
#
loop_
_entity_poly.entity_id
_entity_poly.type
_entity_poly.pdbx_seq_one_letter_code
_entity_poly.pdbx_strand_id
1 'polypeptide(L)'
;MLSISQVYAFLDWYIRYDAIKAFFSTKMIEGSSVQEHGVKMLSLVEKNKDLKVHLEKETYIIVILQSLPPSFDQLIVNYNMNGLDKDLHELMNMLVQYEVIIEKFAPPVFVGRLQPHKRKAKGPDSG
;
A
#
# COMPACT_ATOMS: atom_id res chain seq x y z
N MET A 1 -38.51 15.57 15.08
CA MET A 1 -37.53 14.64 15.68
C MET A 1 -37.44 13.40 14.80
N LEU A 2 -36.24 12.91 14.51
CA LEU A 2 -36.04 11.61 13.84
C LEU A 2 -36.32 10.48 14.84
N SER A 3 -36.80 9.33 14.36
CA SER A 3 -36.98 8.15 15.20
C SER A 3 -35.64 7.47 15.48
N ILE A 4 -35.55 6.76 16.62
CA ILE A 4 -34.34 6.01 16.99
C ILE A 4 -33.95 5.00 15.89
N SER A 5 -34.93 4.32 15.27
CA SER A 5 -34.68 3.39 14.16
C SER A 5 -34.09 4.07 12.92
N GLN A 6 -34.52 5.29 12.59
CA GLN A 6 -33.96 6.06 11.48
C GLN A 6 -32.51 6.47 11.76
N VAL A 7 -32.19 6.84 13.01
CA VAL A 7 -30.81 7.16 13.42
C VAL A 7 -29.90 5.93 13.28
N TYR A 8 -30.35 4.75 13.72
CA TYR A 8 -29.57 3.51 13.57
C TYR A 8 -29.33 3.13 12.11
N ALA A 9 -30.35 3.20 11.25
CA ALA A 9 -30.20 2.91 9.83
C ALA A 9 -29.23 3.88 9.13
N PHE A 10 -29.30 5.18 9.47
CA PHE A 10 -28.38 6.18 8.94
C PHE A 10 -26.93 5.93 9.39
N LEU A 11 -26.72 5.61 10.67
CA LEU A 11 -25.40 5.32 11.21
C LEU A 11 -24.79 4.08 10.56
N ASP A 12 -25.57 3.01 10.42
CA ASP A 12 -25.16 1.77 9.78
C ASP A 12 -24.78 1.97 8.29
N TRP A 13 -25.58 2.75 7.55
CA TRP A 13 -25.24 3.14 6.18
C TRP A 13 -23.94 3.94 6.12
N TYR A 14 -23.78 4.94 7.00
CA TYR A 14 -22.61 5.81 6.99
C TYR A 14 -21.32 5.05 7.31
N ILE A 15 -21.35 4.12 8.27
CA ILE A 15 -20.20 3.29 8.63
C ILE A 15 -19.77 2.39 7.45
N ARG A 16 -20.72 1.78 6.74
CA ARG A 16 -20.43 1.02 5.51
C ARG A 16 -19.85 1.92 4.42
N TYR A 17 -20.45 3.07 4.19
CA TYR A 17 -19.98 4.03 3.21
C TYR A 17 -18.53 4.47 3.49
N ASP A 18 -18.21 4.79 4.75
CA ASP A 18 -16.86 5.22 5.14
C ASP A 18 -15.83 4.09 4.98
N ALA A 19 -16.18 2.85 5.35
CA ALA A 19 -15.30 1.70 5.16
C ALA A 19 -15.00 1.40 3.69
N ILE A 20 -16.03 1.45 2.83
CA ILE A 20 -15.88 1.30 1.38
C ILE A 20 -15.02 2.44 0.85
N LYS A 21 -15.33 3.69 1.19
CA LYS A 21 -14.57 4.87 0.74
C LYS A 21 -13.09 4.72 1.10
N ALA A 22 -12.77 4.38 2.35
CA ALA A 22 -11.41 4.19 2.82
C ALA A 22 -10.67 3.11 2.01
N PHE A 23 -11.34 1.98 1.71
CA PHE A 23 -10.77 0.91 0.90
C PHE A 23 -10.43 1.37 -0.53
N PHE A 24 -11.38 1.98 -1.23
CA PHE A 24 -11.18 2.42 -2.62
C PHE A 24 -10.24 3.62 -2.76
N SER A 25 -10.13 4.47 -1.72
CA SER A 25 -9.25 5.65 -1.74
C SER A 25 -7.83 5.39 -1.27
N THR A 26 -7.55 4.24 -0.63
CA THR A 26 -6.21 3.94 -0.12
C THR A 26 -5.27 3.69 -1.29
N LYS A 27 -4.17 4.46 -1.35
CA LYS A 27 -3.11 4.35 -2.36
C LYS A 27 -1.76 4.20 -1.66
N MET A 28 -0.91 3.37 -2.25
CA MET A 28 0.48 3.21 -1.83
C MET A 28 1.31 4.36 -2.36
N ILE A 29 2.31 4.79 -1.58
CA ILE A 29 3.26 5.83 -2.01
C ILE A 29 4.43 5.14 -2.72
N GLU A 30 4.90 5.74 -3.82
CA GLU A 30 6.07 5.25 -4.57
C GLU A 30 7.29 5.06 -3.63
N GLY A 31 7.92 3.89 -3.67
CA GLY A 31 9.07 3.55 -2.82
C GLY A 31 8.78 3.34 -1.33
N SER A 32 7.51 3.32 -0.90
CA SER A 32 7.13 2.87 0.45
C SER A 32 7.02 1.34 0.53
N SER A 33 6.85 0.77 1.73
CA SER A 33 6.80 -0.68 1.91
C SER A 33 5.49 -1.29 1.42
N VAL A 34 5.58 -2.25 0.49
CA VAL A 34 4.45 -3.08 0.04
C VAL A 34 3.87 -3.88 1.18
N GLN A 35 4.72 -4.41 2.08
CA GLN A 35 4.24 -5.19 3.21
C GLN A 35 3.34 -4.36 4.14
N GLU A 36 3.76 -3.14 4.48
CA GLU A 36 2.97 -2.24 5.33
C GLU A 36 1.64 -1.86 4.66
N HIS A 37 1.71 -1.45 3.38
CA HIS A 37 0.52 -1.13 2.60
C HIS A 37 -0.43 -2.33 2.46
N GLY A 38 0.13 -3.52 2.26
CA GLY A 38 -0.58 -4.79 2.17
C GLY A 38 -1.38 -5.14 3.41
N VAL A 39 -0.75 -5.03 4.58
CA VAL A 39 -1.43 -5.23 5.88
C VAL A 39 -2.58 -4.24 6.03
N LYS A 40 -2.37 -2.97 5.67
CA LYS A 40 -3.42 -1.96 5.69
C LYS A 40 -4.60 -2.34 4.77
N MET A 41 -4.32 -2.75 3.54
CA MET A 41 -5.37 -3.17 2.61
C MET A 41 -6.13 -4.41 3.11
N LEU A 42 -5.45 -5.43 3.65
CA LEU A 42 -6.09 -6.61 4.23
C LEU A 42 -7.01 -6.26 5.41
N SER A 43 -6.56 -5.37 6.30
CA SER A 43 -7.42 -4.91 7.42
C SER A 43 -8.69 -4.20 6.93
N LEU A 44 -8.61 -3.47 5.81
CA LEU A 44 -9.78 -2.83 5.20
C LEU A 44 -10.70 -3.87 4.54
N VAL A 45 -10.16 -4.96 3.96
CA VAL A 45 -10.96 -6.09 3.47
C VAL A 45 -11.73 -6.74 4.62
N GLU A 46 -11.06 -7.04 5.73
CA GLU A 46 -11.68 -7.61 6.94
C GLU A 46 -12.78 -6.69 7.48
N LYS A 47 -12.49 -5.39 7.61
CA LYS A 47 -13.49 -4.39 8.04
C LYS A 47 -14.73 -4.38 7.13
N ASN A 48 -14.56 -4.48 5.81
CA ASN A 48 -15.69 -4.55 4.87
C ASN A 48 -16.51 -5.84 5.06
N LYS A 49 -15.84 -6.98 5.29
CA LYS A 49 -16.51 -8.27 5.58
C LYS A 49 -17.30 -8.22 6.90
N ASP A 50 -16.72 -7.66 7.95
CA ASP A 50 -17.37 -7.52 9.26
C ASP A 50 -18.62 -6.64 9.19
N LEU A 51 -18.57 -5.58 8.38
CA LEU A 51 -19.69 -4.69 8.09
C LEU A 51 -20.69 -5.27 7.08
N LYS A 52 -20.51 -6.53 6.65
CA LYS A 52 -21.36 -7.24 5.68
C LYS A 52 -21.49 -6.48 4.36
N VAL A 53 -20.41 -5.84 3.92
CA VAL A 53 -20.33 -5.28 2.58
C VAL A 53 -20.17 -6.43 1.58
N HIS A 54 -21.08 -6.51 0.62
CA HIS A 54 -21.14 -7.60 -0.36
C HIS A 54 -20.25 -7.30 -1.57
N LEU A 55 -18.93 -7.33 -1.38
CA LEU A 55 -17.97 -7.29 -2.48
C LEU A 55 -17.47 -8.70 -2.81
N GLU A 56 -17.33 -8.97 -4.11
CA GLU A 56 -16.72 -10.21 -4.59
C GLU A 56 -15.21 -10.22 -4.33
N LYS A 57 -14.63 -11.43 -4.21
CA LYS A 57 -13.18 -11.64 -4.04
C LYS A 57 -12.39 -10.89 -5.12
N GLU A 58 -12.86 -10.96 -6.36
CA GLU A 58 -12.25 -10.30 -7.51
C GLU A 58 -12.17 -8.77 -7.33
N THR A 59 -13.23 -8.14 -6.81
CA THR A 59 -13.24 -6.70 -6.53
C THR A 59 -12.17 -6.31 -5.51
N TYR A 60 -11.97 -7.10 -4.45
CA TYR A 60 -10.91 -6.83 -3.48
C TYR A 60 -9.52 -6.89 -4.12
N ILE A 61 -9.28 -7.89 -4.96
CA ILE A 61 -8.02 -8.06 -5.70
C ILE A 61 -7.78 -6.88 -6.64
N ILE A 62 -8.77 -6.50 -7.44
CA ILE A 62 -8.68 -5.39 -8.39
C ILE A 62 -8.34 -4.09 -7.67
N VAL A 63 -9.02 -3.79 -6.56
CA VAL A 63 -8.77 -2.55 -5.80
C VAL A 63 -7.37 -2.56 -5.15
N ILE A 64 -6.90 -3.71 -4.66
CA ILE A 64 -5.53 -3.85 -4.15
C ILE A 64 -4.52 -3.58 -5.26
N LEU A 65 -4.67 -4.19 -6.43
CA LEU A 65 -3.78 -3.94 -7.57
C LEU A 65 -3.82 -2.47 -8.01
N GLN A 66 -5.01 -1.85 -8.08
CA GLN A 66 -5.16 -0.45 -8.44
C GLN A 66 -4.60 0.53 -7.37
N SER A 67 -4.37 0.05 -6.16
CA SER A 67 -3.79 0.87 -5.09
C SER A 67 -2.27 1.03 -5.19
N LEU A 68 -1.62 0.21 -6.01
CA LEU A 68 -0.17 0.18 -6.16
C LEU A 68 0.35 1.35 -7.01
N PRO A 69 1.63 1.72 -6.84
CA PRO A 69 2.30 2.70 -7.68
C PRO A 69 2.62 2.17 -9.10
N PRO A 70 2.89 3.05 -10.07
CA PRO A 70 3.26 2.67 -11.44
C PRO A 70 4.47 1.72 -11.57
N SER A 71 5.38 1.71 -10.59
CA SER A 71 6.49 0.74 -10.56
C SER A 71 6.04 -0.73 -10.54
N PHE A 72 4.78 -1.00 -10.19
CA PHE A 72 4.16 -2.32 -10.16
C PHE A 72 3.41 -2.68 -11.45
N ASP A 73 3.34 -1.79 -12.45
CA ASP A 73 2.56 -2.01 -13.68
C ASP A 73 2.94 -3.32 -14.40
N GLN A 74 4.22 -3.67 -14.45
CA GLN A 74 4.68 -4.92 -15.06
C GLN A 74 4.15 -6.16 -14.30
N LEU A 75 4.05 -6.10 -12.97
CA LEU A 75 3.45 -7.18 -12.19
C LEU A 75 1.95 -7.28 -12.46
N ILE A 76 1.24 -6.15 -12.59
CA ILE A 76 -0.20 -6.13 -12.89
C ILE A 76 -0.47 -6.79 -14.25
N VAL A 77 0.31 -6.45 -15.28
CA VAL A 77 0.22 -7.08 -16.61
C VAL A 77 0.46 -8.60 -16.52
N ASN A 78 1.46 -9.02 -15.75
CA ASN A 78 1.77 -10.44 -15.55
C ASN A 78 0.67 -11.17 -14.76
N TYR A 79 0.04 -10.51 -13.79
CA TYR A 79 -1.08 -11.04 -13.03
C TYR A 79 -2.30 -11.29 -13.92
N ASN A 80 -2.64 -10.35 -14.81
CA ASN A 80 -3.76 -10.52 -15.74
C ASN A 80 -3.57 -11.75 -16.66
N MET A 81 -2.33 -12.06 -17.05
CA MET A 81 -2.05 -13.20 -17.94
C MET A 81 -2.07 -14.56 -17.24
N ASN A 82 -1.85 -14.64 -15.92
CA ASN A 82 -1.59 -15.91 -15.22
C ASN A 82 -2.26 -16.06 -13.83
N GLY A 83 -3.03 -15.08 -13.36
CA GLY A 83 -3.35 -14.88 -11.94
C GLY A 83 -4.81 -15.07 -11.52
N LEU A 84 -5.69 -15.52 -12.42
CA LEU A 84 -7.15 -15.46 -12.22
C LEU A 84 -7.71 -16.29 -11.05
N ASP A 85 -6.97 -17.27 -10.51
CA ASP A 85 -7.46 -18.11 -9.38
C ASP A 85 -6.84 -17.76 -8.01
N LYS A 86 -5.97 -16.74 -7.95
CA LYS A 86 -5.19 -16.49 -6.72
C LYS A 86 -6.03 -15.94 -5.58
N ASP A 87 -5.74 -16.35 -4.36
CA ASP A 87 -6.31 -15.73 -3.17
C ASP A 87 -5.58 -14.45 -2.73
N LEU A 88 -6.13 -13.76 -1.72
CA LEU A 88 -5.58 -12.50 -1.23
C LEU A 88 -4.19 -12.66 -0.58
N HIS A 89 -3.94 -13.76 0.11
CA HIS A 89 -2.63 -14.04 0.72
C HIS A 89 -1.60 -14.37 -0.35
N GLU A 90 -1.97 -15.15 -1.37
CA GLU A 90 -1.10 -15.44 -2.51
C GLU A 90 -0.75 -14.16 -3.29
N LEU A 91 -1.73 -13.29 -3.52
CA LEU A 91 -1.50 -11.96 -4.11
C LEU A 91 -0.49 -11.17 -3.26
N MET A 92 -0.67 -11.12 -1.94
CA MET A 92 0.24 -10.38 -1.07
C MET A 92 1.67 -10.93 -1.11
N ASN A 93 1.83 -12.24 -1.11
CA ASN A 93 3.15 -12.87 -1.23
C ASN A 93 3.85 -12.50 -2.54
N MET A 94 3.11 -12.46 -3.65
CA MET A 94 3.67 -12.03 -4.93
C MET A 94 4.13 -10.57 -4.92
N LEU A 95 3.32 -9.69 -4.32
CA LEU A 95 3.65 -8.26 -4.25
C LEU A 95 4.95 -8.03 -3.45
N VAL A 96 5.08 -8.71 -2.30
CA VAL A 96 6.30 -8.64 -1.46
C VAL A 96 7.52 -9.19 -2.19
N GLN A 97 7.39 -10.31 -2.91
CA GLN A 97 8.49 -10.85 -3.71
C GLN A 97 8.91 -9.89 -4.83
N TYR A 98 7.94 -9.21 -5.45
CA TYR A 98 8.20 -8.27 -6.52
C TYR A 98 8.88 -6.99 -6.03
N GLU A 99 8.51 -6.48 -4.85
CA GLU A 99 9.21 -5.37 -4.19
C GLU A 99 10.72 -5.62 -4.11
N VAL A 100 11.13 -6.79 -3.61
CA VAL A 100 12.53 -7.20 -3.50
C VAL A 100 13.25 -7.22 -4.86
N ILE A 101 12.53 -7.59 -5.93
CA ILE A 101 13.06 -7.55 -7.30
C ILE A 101 13.29 -6.10 -7.73
N ILE A 102 12.29 -5.23 -7.58
CA ILE A 102 12.42 -3.80 -7.95
C ILE A 102 13.58 -3.16 -7.18
N GLU A 103 13.70 -3.40 -5.88
CA GLU A 103 14.78 -2.86 -5.05
C GLU A 103 16.17 -3.31 -5.52
N LYS A 104 16.29 -4.57 -5.95
CA LYS A 104 17.56 -5.12 -6.48
C LYS A 104 17.96 -4.50 -7.81
N PHE A 105 16.98 -4.14 -8.65
CA PHE A 105 17.21 -3.53 -9.96
C PHE A 105 17.11 -2.00 -9.97
N ALA A 106 16.77 -1.40 -8.83
CA ALA A 106 16.75 0.04 -8.66
C ALA A 106 18.18 0.59 -8.80
N PRO A 107 18.37 1.69 -9.57
CA PRO A 107 19.65 2.39 -9.56
C PRO A 107 20.00 2.76 -8.11
N PRO A 108 21.27 2.66 -7.69
CA PRO A 108 21.68 3.13 -6.38
C PRO A 108 21.39 4.64 -6.31
N VAL A 109 20.26 4.99 -5.70
CA VAL A 109 19.91 6.39 -5.43
C VAL A 109 21.05 6.93 -4.60
N PHE A 110 21.68 7.98 -5.10
CA PHE A 110 22.78 8.66 -4.44
C PHE A 110 22.25 9.22 -3.12
N VAL A 111 22.36 8.44 -2.04
CA VAL A 111 22.16 8.95 -0.68
C VAL A 111 23.37 9.84 -0.45
N GLY A 112 23.23 11.10 -0.85
CA GLY A 112 24.19 12.15 -0.57
C GLY A 112 24.28 12.36 0.93
N ARG A 113 24.98 11.45 1.62
CA ARG A 113 25.61 11.78 2.89
C ARG A 113 26.60 12.88 2.55
N LEU A 114 26.22 14.12 2.82
CA LEU A 114 27.19 15.17 3.08
C LEU A 114 28.05 14.67 4.24
N GLN A 115 29.14 14.00 3.92
CA GLN A 115 30.20 13.77 4.90
C GLN A 115 30.72 15.16 5.27
N PRO A 116 30.66 15.57 6.55
CA PRO A 116 31.33 16.79 6.97
C PRO A 116 32.83 16.58 6.75
N HIS A 117 33.36 17.24 5.73
CA HIS A 117 34.78 17.32 5.43
C HIS A 117 35.52 17.85 6.67
N LYS A 118 36.24 16.98 7.38
CA LYS A 118 37.12 17.37 8.48
C LYS A 118 38.16 18.35 7.95
N ARG A 119 38.05 19.63 8.31
CA ARG A 119 39.13 20.61 8.10
C ARG A 119 40.28 20.23 9.02
N LYS A 120 41.42 19.87 8.44
CA LYS A 120 42.67 19.63 9.16
C LYS A 120 43.22 21.00 9.60
N ALA A 121 43.26 21.26 10.91
CA ALA A 121 43.91 22.45 11.46
C ALA A 121 45.42 22.37 11.17
N LYS A 122 45.95 23.43 10.56
CA LYS A 122 47.39 23.62 10.30
C LYS A 122 47.98 24.24 11.56
N GLY A 123 48.88 23.54 12.24
CA GLY A 123 49.58 24.06 13.42
C GLY A 123 50.50 25.24 13.08
N PRO A 124 50.82 26.11 14.05
CA PRO A 124 51.66 27.28 13.81
C PRO A 124 53.11 26.87 13.59
N ASP A 125 53.71 27.44 12.55
CA ASP A 125 55.12 27.33 12.20
C ASP A 125 55.93 28.21 13.17
N SER A 126 56.92 27.61 13.82
CA SER A 126 57.88 28.30 14.68
C SER A 126 59.07 28.75 13.84
N GLY A 127 59.24 30.07 13.72
CA GLY A 127 60.41 30.73 13.13
C GLY A 127 60.60 32.10 13.74
#